data_AF-A0A6N2TFV5-F1
#
_entry.id   AF-A0A6N2TFV5-F1
#
_cell.length_a   1.000
_cell.length_b   1.000
_cell.length_c   1.000
_cell.angle_alpha   90.00
_cell.angle_beta   90.00
_cell.angle_gamma   90.00
#
_symmetry.space_group_name_H-M   'P 1'
#
loop_
_entity.id
_entity.type
_entity.pdbx_description
1 polymer ?
#
loop_
_entity_poly.entity_id
_entity_poly.type
_entity_poly.pdbx_seq_one_letter_code
_entity_poly.pdbx_strand_id
1 'polypeptide(L)'
;MRQNRIKKFLTAGLSGLLILSLTGCGQAAKLPETVVNTSLVVEKDGKVTSYLVNTFDKDFYNLDGLTQMVEEEAEEFNATHTEATENPMNVKTVQVLGDGVMVQVVQEFADTDSYAEYNEQDLFYGTRVEALAQGLTVNRELVNAADGTPADSEKLDKALEKNHLIITNASAYIYCPYPVLYISEGVVMGEDGYVDASQSDGVVTILMKK
;
A
#
# COMPACT_ATOMS: atom_id res chain seq x y z
N MET A 1 -60.43 -7.18 -30.17
CA MET A 1 -59.91 -6.27 -31.23
C MET A 1 -59.45 -4.98 -30.54
N ARG A 2 -58.15 -4.83 -30.28
CA ARG A 2 -57.15 -4.21 -31.19
C ARG A 2 -57.33 -2.68 -31.26
N GLN A 3 -56.52 -1.93 -30.52
CA GLN A 3 -55.53 -1.01 -31.09
C GLN A 3 -54.89 -0.09 -30.03
N ASN A 4 -53.56 -0.13 -30.02
CA ASN A 4 -52.63 0.93 -29.61
C ASN A 4 -53.12 2.35 -29.92
N ARG A 5 -52.71 3.32 -29.10
CA ARG A 5 -51.98 4.50 -29.60
C ARG A 5 -51.29 5.28 -28.48
N ILE A 6 -49.97 5.16 -28.52
CA ILE A 6 -48.94 6.05 -27.97
C ILE A 6 -49.30 7.52 -28.27
N LYS A 7 -49.28 8.38 -27.23
CA LYS A 7 -49.06 9.81 -27.39
C LYS A 7 -47.74 10.18 -26.75
N LYS A 8 -46.78 10.52 -27.62
CA LYS A 8 -45.49 11.10 -27.28
C LYS A 8 -45.71 12.44 -26.59
N PHE A 9 -45.17 12.61 -25.39
CA PHE A 9 -44.85 13.93 -24.85
C PHE A 9 -43.34 14.01 -24.66
N LEU A 10 -42.69 14.69 -25.59
CA LEU A 10 -41.38 15.29 -25.36
C LEU A 10 -41.58 16.47 -24.39
N THR A 11 -40.90 16.46 -23.26
CA THR A 11 -40.40 17.71 -22.67
C THR A 11 -39.13 17.43 -21.87
N ALA A 12 -38.10 18.19 -22.22
CA ALA A 12 -36.76 18.18 -21.65
C ALA A 12 -36.76 18.58 -20.17
N GLY A 13 -35.79 18.06 -19.44
CA GLY A 13 -35.52 18.37 -18.04
C GLY A 13 -34.18 17.79 -17.61
N LEU A 14 -33.13 18.19 -18.33
CA LEU A 14 -31.73 17.90 -18.01
C LEU A 14 -31.41 18.56 -16.67
N SER A 15 -31.34 17.77 -15.59
CA SER A 15 -30.65 18.15 -14.37
C SER A 15 -29.83 16.95 -13.92
N GLY A 16 -28.73 16.75 -14.65
CA GLY A 16 -27.66 15.89 -14.18
C GLY A 16 -27.08 16.55 -12.93
N LEU A 17 -27.42 15.99 -11.78
CA LEU A 17 -26.73 16.31 -10.53
C LEU A 17 -25.30 15.78 -10.70
N LEU A 18 -24.41 16.66 -11.18
CA LEU A 18 -22.98 16.42 -11.21
C LEU A 18 -22.54 16.36 -9.74
N ILE A 19 -22.50 15.15 -9.17
CA ILE A 19 -21.79 14.91 -7.92
C ILE A 19 -20.31 15.04 -8.27
N LEU A 20 -19.80 16.28 -8.22
CA LEU A 20 -18.38 16.54 -8.15
C LEU A 20 -17.93 16.04 -6.78
N SER A 21 -17.68 14.74 -6.66
CA SER A 21 -16.86 14.20 -5.60
C SER A 21 -15.47 14.77 -5.79
N LEU A 22 -15.23 15.92 -5.16
CA LEU A 22 -13.89 16.42 -4.86
C LEU A 22 -13.25 15.42 -3.89
N THR A 23 -12.80 14.27 -4.41
CA THR A 23 -11.83 13.44 -3.71
C THR A 23 -10.57 14.29 -3.64
N GLY A 24 -10.35 14.87 -2.46
CA GLY A 24 -9.20 15.74 -2.20
C GLY A 24 -7.93 14.93 -2.47
N CYS A 25 -7.24 15.28 -3.55
CA CYS A 25 -5.88 14.83 -3.79
C CYS A 25 -5.04 15.24 -2.58
N GLY A 26 -4.66 14.25 -1.77
CA GLY A 26 -3.81 14.43 -0.61
C GLY A 26 -4.44 14.21 0.76
N GLN A 27 -5.51 13.41 0.88
CA GLN A 27 -5.87 12.84 2.17
C GLN A 27 -4.90 11.70 2.52
N ALA A 28 -4.48 11.59 3.78
CA ALA A 28 -3.68 10.44 4.22
C ALA A 28 -4.48 9.15 3.99
N ALA A 29 -3.81 8.10 3.53
CA ALA A 29 -4.43 6.81 3.22
C ALA A 29 -5.19 6.30 4.45
N LYS A 30 -6.41 5.79 4.24
CA LYS A 30 -7.22 5.23 5.31
C LYS A 30 -7.27 3.72 5.17
N LEU A 31 -6.67 3.01 6.12
CA LEU A 31 -6.80 1.56 6.17
C LEU A 31 -8.27 1.18 6.39
N PRO A 32 -8.84 0.25 5.60
CA PRO A 32 -10.19 -0.25 5.83
C PRO A 32 -10.27 -1.03 7.15
N GLU A 33 -11.47 -1.13 7.74
CA GLU A 33 -11.67 -1.91 8.97
C GLU A 33 -11.34 -3.40 8.80
N THR A 34 -11.57 -3.94 7.60
CA THR A 34 -11.19 -5.30 7.22
C THR A 34 -10.25 -5.23 6.03
N VAL A 35 -9.00 -5.62 6.23
CA VAL A 35 -8.00 -5.69 5.17
C VAL A 35 -8.13 -7.05 4.49
N VAL A 36 -8.49 -7.07 3.21
CA VAL A 36 -8.71 -8.32 2.43
C VAL A 36 -7.72 -8.49 1.27
N ASN A 37 -6.76 -7.57 1.14
CA ASN A 37 -5.70 -7.60 0.16
C ASN A 37 -4.35 -7.49 0.86
N THR A 38 -3.30 -8.09 0.29
CA THR A 38 -1.95 -7.93 0.81
C THR A 38 -1.57 -6.45 0.84
N SER A 39 -1.23 -5.95 2.02
CA SER A 39 -1.07 -4.51 2.26
C SER A 39 0.11 -4.25 3.19
N LEU A 40 0.83 -3.16 2.94
CA LEU A 40 1.86 -2.62 3.84
C LEU A 40 1.43 -1.25 4.34
N VAL A 41 1.45 -1.06 5.64
CA VAL A 41 1.20 0.24 6.28
C VAL A 41 2.51 0.75 6.84
N VAL A 42 2.97 1.89 6.35
CA VAL A 42 4.18 2.56 6.86
C VAL A 42 3.74 3.73 7.74
N GLU A 43 4.15 3.72 8.99
CA GLU A 43 3.86 4.77 9.96
C GLU A 43 4.89 5.90 9.90
N LYS A 44 4.58 7.04 10.54
CA LYS A 44 5.42 8.25 10.44
C LYS A 44 6.82 8.08 11.03
N ASP A 45 6.92 7.24 12.06
CA ASP A 45 8.15 6.85 12.74
C ASP A 45 8.92 5.73 12.04
N GLY A 46 8.36 5.17 10.96
CA GLY A 46 8.98 4.13 10.15
C GLY A 46 8.52 2.71 10.49
N LYS A 47 7.74 2.52 11.57
CA LYS A 47 7.13 1.22 11.88
C LYS A 47 6.31 0.72 10.71
N VAL A 48 6.38 -0.58 10.44
CA VAL A 48 5.66 -1.22 9.33
C VAL A 48 4.67 -2.24 9.86
N THR A 49 3.44 -2.21 9.38
CA THR A 49 2.48 -3.32 9.57
C THR A 49 2.22 -4.00 8.23
N SER A 50 2.57 -5.28 8.15
CA SER A 50 2.27 -6.14 7.00
C SER A 50 0.99 -6.92 7.24
N TYR A 51 0.09 -6.87 6.26
CA TYR A 51 -1.10 -7.70 6.17
C TYR A 51 -0.87 -8.63 4.99
N LEU A 52 -0.46 -9.88 5.24
CA LEU A 52 -0.34 -10.89 4.20
C LEU A 52 -1.68 -11.61 4.07
N VAL A 53 -2.35 -11.46 2.93
CA VAL A 53 -3.64 -12.12 2.68
C VAL A 53 -3.49 -13.11 1.53
N ASN A 54 -3.84 -14.36 1.77
CA ASN A 54 -3.81 -15.38 0.73
C ASN A 54 -5.00 -16.34 0.83
N THR A 55 -5.26 -17.04 -0.27
CA THR A 55 -6.31 -18.05 -0.33
C THR A 55 -5.81 -19.39 0.24
N PHE A 56 -6.55 -19.93 1.19
CA PHE A 56 -6.38 -21.24 1.82
C PHE A 56 -7.51 -22.17 1.35
N ASP A 57 -7.51 -22.50 0.05
CA ASP A 57 -8.59 -23.28 -0.60
C ASP A 57 -8.33 -24.80 -0.62
N LYS A 58 -7.30 -25.27 0.08
CA LYS A 58 -6.94 -26.69 0.14
C LYS A 58 -7.21 -27.26 1.52
N ASP A 59 -7.90 -28.40 1.55
CA ASP A 59 -8.29 -29.11 2.78
C ASP A 59 -7.11 -29.57 3.66
N PHE A 60 -5.89 -29.59 3.12
CA PHE A 60 -4.68 -29.93 3.87
C PHE A 60 -4.03 -28.73 4.57
N TYR A 61 -4.51 -27.51 4.33
CA TYR A 61 -4.03 -26.34 5.06
C TYR A 61 -4.63 -26.30 6.46
N ASN A 62 -3.77 -26.11 7.46
CA ASN A 62 -4.17 -26.02 8.87
C ASN A 62 -3.73 -24.67 9.43
N LEU A 63 -4.69 -23.90 9.97
CA LEU A 63 -4.43 -22.59 10.58
C LEU A 63 -3.47 -22.70 11.77
N ASP A 64 -3.61 -23.73 12.61
CA ASP A 64 -2.73 -23.92 13.77
C ASP A 64 -1.29 -24.16 13.32
N GLY A 65 -1.10 -24.95 12.25
CA GLY A 65 0.21 -25.21 11.68
C GLY A 65 0.84 -23.97 11.05
N LEU A 66 0.04 -23.15 10.35
CA LEU A 66 0.51 -21.85 9.85
C LEU A 66 0.88 -20.91 11.00
N THR A 67 0.07 -20.87 12.05
CA THR A 67 0.31 -20.00 13.22
C THR A 67 1.64 -20.37 13.87
N GLN A 68 1.84 -21.66 14.15
CA GLN A 68 3.10 -22.16 14.71
C GLN A 68 4.30 -21.81 13.83
N MET A 69 4.18 -22.03 12.51
CA MET A 69 5.26 -21.72 11.56
C MET A 69 5.66 -20.24 11.59
N VAL A 70 4.68 -19.34 11.52
CA VAL A 70 4.93 -17.89 11.49
C VAL A 70 5.48 -17.40 12.84
N GLU A 71 5.03 -17.97 13.96
CA GLU A 71 5.56 -17.67 15.29
C GLU A 71 7.01 -18.16 15.45
N GLU A 72 7.33 -19.39 15.01
CA GLU A 72 8.69 -19.94 15.03
C GLU A 72 9.66 -19.10 14.17
N GLU A 73 9.27 -18.73 12.96
CA GLU A 73 10.09 -17.86 12.10
C GLU A 73 10.34 -16.48 12.72
N ALA A 74 9.34 -15.89 13.38
CA ALA A 74 9.51 -14.62 14.07
C ALA A 74 10.43 -14.75 15.29
N GLU A 75 10.36 -15.85 16.04
CA GLU A 75 11.29 -16.14 17.15
C GLU A 75 12.73 -16.28 16.64
N GLU A 76 12.93 -17.03 15.55
CA GLU A 76 14.25 -17.21 14.93
C GLU A 76 14.82 -15.88 14.44
N PHE A 77 14.02 -15.06 13.76
CA PHE A 77 14.41 -13.74 13.31
C PHE A 77 14.76 -12.81 14.48
N ASN A 78 13.93 -12.75 15.52
CA ASN A 78 14.23 -11.92 16.68
C ASN A 78 15.48 -12.39 17.43
N ALA A 79 15.77 -13.70 17.44
CA ALA A 79 16.95 -14.27 18.10
C ALA A 79 18.27 -13.88 17.43
N THR A 80 18.28 -13.50 16.14
CA THR A 80 19.48 -12.97 15.46
C THR A 80 19.73 -11.49 15.75
N HIS A 81 18.81 -10.80 16.43
CA HIS A 81 18.80 -9.36 16.67
C HIS A 81 18.94 -8.99 18.15
N THR A 82 19.89 -9.62 18.86
CA THR A 82 20.05 -9.48 20.32
C THR A 82 20.39 -8.07 20.82
N GLU A 83 20.83 -7.19 19.92
CA GLU A 83 21.20 -5.80 20.24
C GLU A 83 20.00 -4.83 20.17
N ALA A 84 18.84 -5.27 19.66
CA ALA A 84 17.64 -4.46 19.57
C ALA A 84 17.01 -4.26 20.96
N THR A 85 16.47 -3.06 21.23
CA THR A 85 15.81 -2.75 22.51
C THR A 85 14.43 -3.39 22.64
N GLU A 86 13.80 -3.69 21.52
CA GLU A 86 12.50 -4.35 21.39
C GLU A 86 12.60 -5.36 20.25
N ASN A 87 11.68 -6.33 20.20
CA ASN A 87 11.64 -7.32 19.12
C ASN A 87 11.48 -6.61 17.76
N PRO A 88 12.40 -6.82 16.80
CA PRO A 88 12.30 -6.26 15.45
C PRO A 88 11.03 -6.68 14.70
N MET A 89 10.46 -7.85 15.04
CA MET A 89 9.24 -8.38 14.44
C MET A 89 8.30 -8.95 15.49
N ASN A 90 7.00 -8.72 15.31
CA ASN A 90 5.95 -9.29 16.16
C ASN A 90 4.78 -9.79 15.31
N VAL A 91 4.43 -11.06 15.46
CA VAL A 91 3.20 -11.63 14.91
C VAL A 91 2.02 -11.15 15.76
N LYS A 92 1.00 -10.55 15.13
CA LYS A 92 -0.17 -10.01 15.84
C LYS A 92 -1.37 -10.93 15.77
N THR A 93 -1.70 -11.36 14.57
CA THR A 93 -2.85 -12.23 14.34
C THR A 93 -2.59 -13.15 13.16
N VAL A 94 -3.02 -14.39 13.29
CA VAL A 94 -3.22 -15.31 12.17
C VAL A 94 -4.70 -15.68 12.20
N GLN A 95 -5.46 -15.25 11.20
CA GLN A 95 -6.91 -15.34 11.23
C GLN A 95 -7.50 -15.68 9.87
N VAL A 96 -8.62 -16.38 9.90
CA VAL A 96 -9.44 -16.64 8.71
C VAL A 96 -10.32 -15.43 8.43
N LEU A 97 -10.41 -15.02 7.17
CA LEU A 97 -11.26 -13.94 6.70
C LEU A 97 -12.49 -14.49 5.94
N GLY A 98 -13.58 -13.73 5.99
CA GLY A 98 -14.76 -13.97 5.17
C GLY A 98 -15.43 -15.32 5.46
N ASP A 99 -15.67 -16.08 4.40
CA ASP A 99 -16.41 -17.35 4.40
C ASP A 99 -15.52 -18.58 4.70
N GLY A 100 -14.26 -18.38 5.08
CA GLY A 100 -13.35 -19.47 5.40
C GLY A 100 -12.22 -19.66 4.40
N VAL A 101 -12.27 -18.98 3.25
CA VAL A 101 -11.36 -19.25 2.12
C VAL A 101 -10.06 -18.47 2.22
N MET A 102 -10.05 -17.31 2.87
CA MET A 102 -8.85 -16.46 2.97
C MET A 102 -8.26 -16.54 4.36
N VAL A 103 -6.94 -16.49 4.44
CA VAL A 103 -6.21 -16.31 5.69
C VAL A 103 -5.42 -15.03 5.62
N GLN A 104 -5.37 -14.33 6.75
CA GLN A 104 -4.57 -13.14 6.98
C GLN A 104 -3.57 -13.39 8.09
N VAL A 105 -2.32 -13.06 7.81
CA VAL A 105 -1.25 -12.94 8.80
C VAL A 105 -0.94 -11.45 8.95
N VAL A 106 -0.99 -10.95 10.18
CA VAL A 106 -0.61 -9.57 10.52
C VAL A 106 0.70 -9.59 11.28
N GLN A 107 1.71 -8.91 10.75
CA GLN A 107 3.03 -8.79 11.33
C GLN A 107 3.37 -7.30 11.50
N GLU A 108 3.87 -6.92 12.67
CA GLU A 108 4.45 -5.59 12.89
C GLU A 108 5.97 -5.69 12.92
N PHE A 109 6.63 -4.79 12.22
CA PHE A 109 8.07 -4.62 12.19
C PHE A 109 8.43 -3.27 12.81
N ALA A 110 9.53 -3.23 13.56
CA ALA A 110 10.00 -2.03 14.23
C ALA A 110 10.28 -0.88 13.25
N ASP A 111 10.79 -1.22 12.06
CA ASP A 111 11.13 -0.27 10.99
C ASP A 111 11.12 -0.96 9.61
N THR A 112 11.42 -0.19 8.56
CA THR A 112 11.51 -0.71 7.19
C THR A 112 12.68 -1.66 6.98
N ASP A 113 13.76 -1.51 7.74
CA ASP A 113 14.95 -2.36 7.63
C ASP A 113 14.64 -3.78 8.15
N SER A 114 13.94 -3.86 9.29
CA SER A 114 13.45 -5.11 9.87
C SER A 114 12.49 -5.84 8.92
N TYR A 115 11.59 -5.10 8.25
CA TYR A 115 10.72 -5.67 7.22
C TYR A 115 11.53 -6.20 6.03
N ALA A 116 12.46 -5.39 5.52
CA ALA A 116 13.25 -5.70 4.34
C ALA A 116 14.12 -6.93 4.54
N GLU A 117 14.75 -7.06 5.71
CA GLU A 117 15.57 -8.20 6.09
C GLU A 117 14.73 -9.49 6.19
N TYR A 118 13.64 -9.46 6.98
CA TYR A 118 12.81 -10.64 7.20
C TYR A 118 12.16 -11.16 5.91
N ASN A 119 11.67 -10.27 5.04
CA ASN A 119 10.98 -10.66 3.82
C ASN A 119 11.91 -10.82 2.60
N GLU A 120 13.21 -10.55 2.75
CA GLU A 120 14.17 -10.46 1.64
C GLU A 120 13.66 -9.55 0.50
N GLN A 121 13.06 -8.41 0.86
CA GLN A 121 12.43 -7.46 -0.05
C GLN A 121 12.96 -6.05 0.15
N ASP A 122 12.88 -5.22 -0.88
CA ASP A 122 13.24 -3.82 -0.76
C ASP A 122 12.07 -3.06 -0.11
N LEU A 123 12.34 -2.41 1.01
CA LEU A 123 11.46 -1.38 1.57
C LEU A 123 12.32 -0.32 2.23
N PHE A 124 12.24 0.91 1.73
CA PHE A 124 12.88 2.08 2.30
C PHE A 124 11.84 3.16 2.57
N TYR A 125 11.97 3.87 3.68
CA TYR A 125 11.21 5.06 3.99
C TYR A 125 12.12 6.15 4.56
N GLY A 126 12.20 7.29 3.88
CA GLY A 126 13.06 8.39 4.31
C GLY A 126 13.23 9.46 3.25
N THR A 127 14.28 10.25 3.35
CA THR A 127 14.63 11.29 2.38
C THR A 127 15.40 10.73 1.18
N ARG A 128 15.46 11.51 0.09
CA ARG A 128 16.33 11.20 -1.06
C ARG A 128 17.79 11.03 -0.65
N VAL A 129 18.29 11.84 0.29
CA VAL A 129 19.69 11.81 0.71
C VAL A 129 20.01 10.51 1.44
N GLU A 130 19.12 10.07 2.33
CA GLU A 130 19.26 8.79 3.05
C GLU A 130 19.21 7.60 2.08
N ALA A 131 18.26 7.60 1.12
CA ALA A 131 18.17 6.55 0.11
C ALA A 131 19.49 6.40 -0.68
N LEU A 132 20.04 7.53 -1.16
CA LEU A 132 21.29 7.54 -1.90
C LEU A 132 22.48 7.11 -1.04
N ALA A 133 22.49 7.43 0.26
CA ALA A 133 23.53 7.00 1.19
C ALA A 133 23.52 5.48 1.41
N GLN A 134 22.34 4.84 1.30
CA GLN A 134 22.18 3.38 1.31
C GLN A 134 22.43 2.73 -0.07
N GLY A 135 22.81 3.52 -1.09
CA GLY A 135 23.08 3.01 -2.44
C GLY A 135 21.82 2.77 -3.28
N LEU A 136 20.65 3.18 -2.82
CA LEU A 136 19.40 3.04 -3.56
C LEU A 136 19.33 4.04 -4.72
N THR A 137 18.77 3.60 -5.85
CA THR A 137 18.46 4.49 -6.96
C THR A 137 17.10 5.13 -6.75
N VAL A 138 17.03 6.44 -6.88
CA VAL A 138 15.78 7.20 -6.77
C VAL A 138 15.26 7.47 -8.18
N ASN A 139 14.16 6.81 -8.55
CA ASN A 139 13.54 7.02 -9.86
C ASN A 139 13.02 8.47 -9.97
N ARG A 140 13.31 9.11 -11.10
CA ARG A 140 12.85 10.47 -11.43
C ARG A 140 11.79 10.49 -12.53
N GLU A 141 11.53 9.35 -13.17
CA GLU A 141 10.44 9.13 -14.11
C GLU A 141 9.16 8.85 -13.33
N LEU A 142 8.67 9.91 -12.66
CA LEU A 142 7.46 9.84 -11.84
C LEU A 142 6.30 10.57 -12.53
N VAL A 143 5.09 10.14 -12.21
CA VAL A 143 3.84 10.78 -12.60
C VAL A 143 3.16 11.40 -11.38
N ASN A 144 2.35 12.43 -11.59
CA ASN A 144 1.55 13.04 -10.56
C ASN A 144 0.47 12.06 -10.08
N ALA A 145 0.41 11.81 -8.77
CA ALA A 145 -0.53 10.84 -8.20
C ALA A 145 -2.01 11.22 -8.39
N ALA A 146 -2.31 12.51 -8.63
CA ALA A 146 -3.67 13.01 -8.82
C ALA A 146 -4.24 12.72 -10.22
N ASP A 147 -3.42 12.81 -11.26
CA ASP A 147 -3.89 12.83 -12.65
C ASP A 147 -3.06 11.99 -13.62
N GLY A 148 -2.00 11.33 -13.14
CA GLY A 148 -1.12 10.47 -13.93
C GLY A 148 -0.27 11.22 -14.95
N THR A 149 -0.27 12.55 -14.96
CA THR A 149 0.57 13.32 -15.90
C THR A 149 2.04 13.25 -15.49
N PRO A 150 2.99 13.25 -16.46
CA PRO A 150 4.42 13.26 -16.14
C PRO A 150 4.79 14.42 -15.22
N ALA A 151 5.64 14.15 -14.23
CA ALA A 151 6.08 15.16 -13.29
C ALA A 151 6.88 16.27 -14.00
N ASP A 152 6.56 17.52 -13.68
CA ASP A 152 7.40 18.65 -14.06
C ASP A 152 8.74 18.57 -13.29
N SER A 153 9.86 18.60 -14.02
CA SER A 153 11.17 18.32 -13.43
C SER A 153 11.58 19.30 -12.33
N GLU A 154 11.29 20.59 -12.47
CA GLU A 154 11.64 21.60 -11.46
C GLU A 154 10.81 21.42 -10.18
N LYS A 155 9.51 21.14 -10.33
CA LYS A 155 8.64 20.84 -9.19
C LYS A 155 9.02 19.54 -8.49
N LEU A 156 9.37 18.51 -9.27
CA LEU A 156 9.81 17.22 -8.73
C LEU A 156 11.09 17.36 -7.91
N ASP A 157 12.08 18.09 -8.41
CA ASP A 157 13.34 18.30 -7.70
C ASP A 157 13.13 19.03 -6.37
N LYS A 158 12.32 20.10 -6.38
CA LYS A 158 11.93 20.81 -5.15
C LYS A 158 11.16 19.93 -4.18
N ALA A 159 10.35 19.00 -4.69
CA ALA A 159 9.63 18.05 -3.85
C ALA A 159 10.60 17.03 -3.22
N LEU A 160 11.50 16.44 -4.01
CA LEU A 160 12.51 15.47 -3.54
C LEU A 160 13.47 16.05 -2.49
N GLU A 161 13.72 17.36 -2.50
CA GLU A 161 14.56 18.03 -1.50
C GLU A 161 13.90 18.19 -0.14
N LYS A 162 12.57 18.25 -0.08
CA LYS A 162 11.81 18.65 1.12
C LYS A 162 11.08 17.52 1.81
N ASN A 163 10.89 16.41 1.10
CA ASN A 163 9.90 15.42 1.43
C ASN A 163 10.51 14.03 1.60
N HIS A 164 9.70 13.13 2.16
CA HIS A 164 10.03 11.71 2.25
C HIS A 164 9.50 10.93 1.06
N LEU A 165 10.15 9.82 0.77
CA LEU A 165 9.78 8.86 -0.25
C LEU A 165 9.80 7.44 0.32
N ILE A 166 9.01 6.57 -0.30
CA ILE A 166 9.10 5.12 -0.15
C ILE A 166 9.69 4.55 -1.45
N ILE A 167 10.63 3.61 -1.32
CA ILE A 167 11.15 2.79 -2.42
C ILE A 167 10.90 1.34 -2.05
N THR A 168 10.22 0.58 -2.90
CA THR A 168 9.91 -0.81 -2.59
C THR A 168 9.74 -1.67 -3.83
N ASN A 169 10.02 -2.97 -3.69
CA ASN A 169 9.66 -4.00 -4.67
C ASN A 169 8.53 -4.92 -4.17
N ALA A 170 7.91 -4.59 -3.04
CA ALA A 170 6.84 -5.39 -2.46
C ALA A 170 5.57 -5.32 -3.33
N SER A 171 5.02 -6.50 -3.65
CA SER A 171 3.72 -6.64 -4.30
C SER A 171 2.60 -6.51 -3.26
N ALA A 172 2.19 -5.26 -3.01
CA ALA A 172 1.19 -4.95 -1.98
C ALA A 172 0.48 -3.61 -2.25
N TYR A 173 -0.61 -3.37 -1.53
CA TYR A 173 -1.19 -2.04 -1.38
C TYR A 173 -0.44 -1.26 -0.31
N ILE A 174 0.15 -0.12 -0.67
CA ILE A 174 1.01 0.66 0.21
C ILE A 174 0.24 1.84 0.81
N TYR A 175 0.01 1.78 2.12
CA TYR A 175 -0.60 2.86 2.90
C TYR A 175 0.49 3.76 3.46
N CYS A 176 0.55 4.95 2.87
CA CYS A 176 1.60 5.92 3.14
C CYS A 176 1.31 6.78 4.37
N PRO A 177 2.33 7.17 5.17
CA PRO A 177 2.16 8.01 6.36
C PRO A 177 1.78 9.46 6.07
N TYR A 178 1.92 9.87 4.80
CA TYR A 178 1.71 11.23 4.32
C TYR A 178 0.97 11.23 2.97
N PRO A 179 0.33 12.36 2.61
CA PRO A 179 -0.27 12.57 1.28
C PRO A 179 0.71 12.27 0.14
N VAL A 180 0.31 11.43 -0.81
CA VAL A 180 1.14 11.09 -1.98
C VAL A 180 1.13 12.22 -3.00
N LEU A 181 2.31 12.60 -3.51
CA LEU A 181 2.50 13.62 -4.54
C LEU A 181 2.77 13.00 -5.90
N TYR A 182 3.70 12.04 -5.95
CA TYR A 182 4.15 11.41 -7.18
C TYR A 182 4.40 9.92 -6.96
N ILE A 183 4.21 9.13 -8.00
CA ILE A 183 4.41 7.68 -8.02
C ILE A 183 5.13 7.27 -9.30
N SER A 184 5.78 6.12 -9.31
CA SER A 184 6.35 5.53 -10.54
C SER A 184 5.28 5.43 -11.65
N GLU A 185 5.70 5.58 -12.91
CA GLU A 185 4.82 5.32 -14.05
C GLU A 185 4.25 3.90 -14.02
N GLY A 186 2.96 3.74 -14.37
CA GLY A 186 2.25 2.45 -14.35
C GLY A 186 1.65 2.06 -13.00
N VAL A 187 2.05 2.75 -11.92
CA VAL A 187 1.46 2.60 -10.58
C VAL A 187 0.27 3.56 -10.45
N VAL A 188 -0.76 3.17 -9.71
CA VAL A 188 -2.00 3.96 -9.54
C VAL A 188 -2.37 4.16 -8.08
N MET A 189 -3.15 5.19 -7.80
CA MET A 189 -3.76 5.41 -6.49
C MET A 189 -5.06 4.59 -6.37
N GLY A 190 -5.24 3.93 -5.23
CA GLY A 190 -6.51 3.30 -4.85
C GLY A 190 -7.52 4.29 -4.28
N GLU A 191 -8.79 3.88 -4.17
CA GLU A 191 -9.89 4.74 -3.70
C GLU A 191 -9.68 5.25 -2.27
N ASP A 192 -9.08 4.43 -1.40
CA ASP A 192 -8.80 4.75 0.00
C ASP A 192 -7.45 5.49 0.21
N GLY A 193 -6.82 5.92 -0.88
CA GLY A 193 -5.58 6.71 -0.85
C GLY A 193 -4.30 5.88 -0.68
N TYR A 194 -4.38 4.56 -0.74
CA TYR A 194 -3.20 3.70 -0.86
C TYR A 194 -2.60 3.78 -2.27
N VAL A 195 -1.34 3.38 -2.41
CA VAL A 195 -0.68 3.18 -3.70
C VAL A 195 -0.77 1.71 -4.06
N ASP A 196 -1.32 1.40 -5.23
CA ASP A 196 -1.43 0.03 -5.73
C ASP A 196 -0.11 -0.40 -6.39
N ALA A 197 0.76 -1.07 -5.63
CA ALA A 197 1.99 -1.67 -6.12
C ALA A 197 1.86 -3.18 -6.36
N SER A 198 0.66 -3.77 -6.22
CA SER A 198 0.51 -5.22 -6.25
C SER A 198 0.83 -5.84 -7.61
N GLN A 199 0.68 -5.07 -8.68
CA GLN A 199 0.94 -5.50 -10.05
C GLN A 199 2.28 -4.99 -10.62
N SER A 200 3.13 -4.36 -9.78
CA SER A 200 4.42 -3.84 -10.24
C SER A 200 5.44 -4.97 -10.36
N ASP A 201 6.00 -5.15 -11.56
CA ASP A 201 7.10 -6.11 -11.80
C ASP A 201 8.49 -5.51 -11.44
N GLY A 202 8.53 -4.30 -10.87
CA GLY A 202 9.76 -3.61 -10.54
C GLY A 202 9.64 -2.66 -9.35
N VAL A 203 10.72 -1.91 -9.12
CA VAL A 203 10.83 -0.99 -7.98
C VAL A 203 9.86 0.19 -8.13
N VAL A 204 8.98 0.36 -7.15
CA VAL A 204 8.05 1.48 -7.03
C VAL A 204 8.69 2.56 -6.17
N THR A 205 8.66 3.81 -6.66
CA THR A 205 9.01 5.00 -5.89
C THR A 205 7.75 5.82 -5.63
N ILE A 206 7.52 6.18 -4.37
CA ILE A 206 6.36 6.96 -3.92
C ILE A 206 6.87 8.20 -3.19
N LEU A 207 6.66 9.40 -3.75
CA LEU A 207 7.06 10.66 -3.12
C LEU A 207 5.86 11.28 -2.39
N MET A 208 6.02 11.62 -1.11
CA MET A 208 4.90 12.04 -0.25
C MET A 208 5.16 13.39 0.43
N LYS A 209 4.12 14.19 0.64
CA LYS A 209 4.22 15.53 1.25
C LYS A 209 4.24 15.47 2.78
N LYS A 210 5.40 15.69 3.39
CA LYS A 210 5.55 15.80 4.84
C LYS A 210 4.90 17.08 5.40
#